data_AF-A0A8B3E986-F1
#
_entry.id   AF-A0A8B3E986-F1
#
_cell.length_a   1.000
_cell.length_b   1.000
_cell.length_c   1.000
_cell.angle_alpha   90.00
_cell.angle_beta   90.00
_cell.angle_gamma   90.00
#
_symmetry.space_group_name_H-M   'P 1'
#
loop_
_entity.id
_entity.type
_entity.pdbx_description
1 polymer ?
#
loop_
_entity_poly.entity_id
_entity_poly.type
_entity_poly.pdbx_seq_one_letter_code
_entity_poly.pdbx_strand_id
1 'polypeptide(L)'
;MFADDKSIENMQQLFIEFKKYLELQKEYTKLEVTEKLSKLLSTLLLVLLVVILGVVVLFHLSFTLVYILAPLVGGLMMSFALITCFHILLIVLLVLFRKKLIIDPTVKLIAELFLDN
;
A
#
# COMPACT_ATOMS: atom_id res chain seq x y z
N MET A 1 -19.88 61.21 -9.14
CA MET A 1 -19.10 61.09 -7.90
C MET A 1 -19.46 59.77 -7.21
N PHE A 2 -19.10 58.62 -7.79
CA PHE A 2 -19.45 57.28 -7.25
C PHE A 2 -18.51 56.16 -7.74
N ALA A 3 -17.27 56.50 -8.08
CA ALA A 3 -16.18 55.54 -8.17
C ALA A 3 -15.06 56.14 -7.33
N ASP A 4 -15.27 56.07 -6.02
CA ASP A 4 -14.32 56.50 -5.00
C ASP A 4 -13.04 55.68 -5.21
N ASP A 5 -11.88 56.32 -5.35
CA ASP A 5 -10.56 55.65 -5.55
C ASP A 5 -10.35 54.49 -4.55
N LYS A 6 -10.94 54.63 -3.36
CA LYS A 6 -11.02 53.65 -2.29
C LYS A 6 -11.62 52.29 -2.69
N SER A 7 -12.60 52.28 -3.59
CA SER A 7 -13.22 51.06 -4.12
C SER A 7 -12.30 50.31 -5.09
N ILE A 8 -11.47 51.04 -5.84
CA ILE A 8 -10.47 50.48 -6.75
C ILE A 8 -9.30 49.89 -5.95
N GLU A 9 -8.86 50.58 -4.89
CA GLU A 9 -7.84 50.07 -3.95
C GLU A 9 -8.28 48.78 -3.25
N ASN A 10 -9.52 48.71 -2.76
CA ASN A 10 -10.06 47.50 -2.14
C ASN A 10 -10.13 46.32 -3.12
N MET A 11 -10.52 46.55 -4.37
CA MET A 11 -10.53 45.51 -5.41
C MET A 11 -9.12 45.00 -5.73
N GLN A 12 -8.13 45.88 -5.76
CA GLN A 12 -6.72 45.50 -5.93
C GLN A 12 -6.21 44.69 -4.73
N GLN A 13 -6.54 45.08 -3.50
CA GLN A 13 -6.19 44.32 -2.29
C GLN A 13 -6.83 42.93 -2.28
N LEU A 14 -8.10 42.82 -2.61
CA LEU A 14 -8.79 41.53 -2.74
C LEU A 14 -8.12 40.63 -3.78
N PHE A 15 -7.64 41.19 -4.90
CA PHE A 15 -6.93 40.42 -5.92
C PHE A 15 -5.57 39.91 -5.44
N ILE A 16 -4.86 40.70 -4.64
CA ILE A 16 -3.58 40.33 -4.01
C ILE A 16 -3.79 39.24 -2.96
N GLU A 17 -4.80 39.39 -2.10
CA GLU A 17 -5.16 38.39 -1.09
C GLU A 17 -5.63 37.08 -1.73
N PHE A 18 -6.45 37.16 -2.79
CA PHE A 18 -6.88 35.99 -3.54
C PHE A 18 -5.71 35.26 -4.20
N LYS A 19 -4.77 36.01 -4.80
CA LYS A 19 -3.54 35.42 -5.36
C LYS A 19 -2.69 34.75 -4.28
N LYS A 20 -2.56 35.38 -3.11
CA LYS A 20 -1.84 34.83 -1.95
C LYS A 20 -2.52 33.58 -1.39
N TYR A 21 -3.85 33.57 -1.36
CA TYR A 21 -4.65 32.41 -0.98
C TYR A 21 -4.46 31.24 -1.96
N LEU A 22 -4.43 31.50 -3.27
CA LEU A 22 -4.15 30.48 -4.27
C LEU A 22 -2.72 29.92 -4.18
N GLU A 23 -1.73 30.77 -3.91
CA GLU A 23 -0.35 30.32 -3.65
C GLU A 23 -0.29 29.42 -2.42
N LEU A 24 -0.92 29.85 -1.32
CA LEU A 24 -1.00 29.04 -0.11
C LEU A 24 -1.71 27.71 -0.37
N GLN A 25 -2.88 27.72 -1.04
CA GLN A 25 -3.64 26.51 -1.30
C GLN A 25 -2.86 25.53 -2.19
N LYS A 26 -2.07 26.03 -3.14
CA LYS A 26 -1.16 25.21 -3.95
C LYS A 26 -0.06 24.57 -3.10
N GLU A 27 0.54 25.33 -2.18
CA GLU A 27 1.57 24.82 -1.27
C GLU A 27 1.01 23.79 -0.29
N TYR A 28 -0.16 24.07 0.31
CA TYR A 28 -0.89 23.13 1.16
C TYR A 28 -1.21 21.84 0.44
N THR A 29 -1.77 21.91 -0.77
CA THR A 29 -2.08 20.71 -1.57
C THR A 29 -0.82 19.91 -1.88
N LYS A 30 0.29 20.59 -2.22
CA LYS A 30 1.58 19.93 -2.49
C LYS A 30 2.10 19.21 -1.25
N LEU A 31 2.03 19.85 -0.08
CA LEU A 31 2.46 19.27 1.19
C LEU A 31 1.59 18.07 1.58
N GLU A 32 0.27 18.22 1.52
CA GLU A 32 -0.68 17.15 1.84
C GLU A 32 -0.49 15.92 0.93
N VAL A 33 -0.34 16.15 -0.38
CA VAL A 33 -0.04 15.06 -1.33
C VAL A 33 1.32 14.42 -1.02
N THR A 34 2.33 15.20 -0.66
CA THR A 34 3.66 14.67 -0.32
C THR A 34 3.60 13.83 0.96
N GLU A 35 2.83 14.25 1.96
CA GLU A 35 2.65 13.51 3.22
C GLU A 35 1.92 12.19 2.98
N LYS A 36 0.79 12.23 2.26
CA LYS A 36 0.01 11.04 1.89
C LYS A 36 0.86 10.04 1.06
N LEU A 37 1.61 10.53 0.09
CA LEU A 37 2.55 9.71 -0.68
C LEU A 37 3.67 9.13 0.18
N SER A 38 4.25 9.91 1.09
CA SER A 38 5.31 9.42 1.97
C SER A 38 4.80 8.33 2.92
N LYS A 39 3.58 8.48 3.46
CA LYS A 39 2.93 7.46 4.30
C LYS A 39 2.64 6.18 3.51
N LEU A 40 2.13 6.32 2.27
CA LEU A 40 1.93 5.19 1.37
C LEU A 40 3.23 4.43 1.10
N LEU A 41 4.28 5.16 0.70
CA LEU A 41 5.59 4.59 0.39
C LEU A 41 6.19 3.90 1.61
N SER A 42 6.15 4.53 2.78
CA SER A 42 6.65 3.93 4.02
C SER A 42 5.93 2.62 4.37
N THR A 43 4.60 2.62 4.29
CA THR A 43 3.78 1.42 4.55
C THR A 43 4.07 0.32 3.53
N LEU A 44 4.19 0.69 2.24
CA LEU A 44 4.48 -0.26 1.16
C LEU A 44 5.87 -0.89 1.32
N LEU A 45 6.89 -0.11 1.71
CA LEU A 45 8.23 -0.62 2.01
C LEU A 45 8.21 -1.60 3.20
N LEU A 46 7.48 -1.28 4.27
CA LEU A 46 7.35 -2.16 5.43
C LEU A 46 6.70 -3.49 5.04
N VAL A 47 5.56 -3.42 4.34
CA VAL A 47 4.85 -4.63 3.86
C VAL A 47 5.76 -5.46 2.96
N LEU A 48 6.49 -4.83 2.04
CA LEU A 48 7.41 -5.52 1.16
C LEU A 48 8.52 -6.24 1.94
N LEU A 49 9.14 -5.58 2.92
CA LEU A 49 10.16 -6.18 3.79
C LEU A 49 9.60 -7.38 4.56
N VAL A 50 8.42 -7.25 5.15
CA VAL A 50 7.77 -8.34 5.89
C VAL A 50 7.45 -9.51 4.96
N VAL A 51 6.98 -9.25 3.75
CA VAL A 51 6.68 -10.29 2.75
C VAL A 51 7.96 -11.03 2.35
N ILE A 52 9.06 -10.31 2.07
CA ILE A 52 10.34 -10.93 1.70
C ILE A 52 10.85 -11.82 2.83
N LEU A 53 10.87 -11.31 4.08
CA LEU A 53 11.28 -12.10 5.24
C LEU A 53 10.35 -13.30 5.46
N GLY A 54 9.04 -13.11 5.29
CA GLY A 54 8.03 -14.16 5.38
C GLY A 54 8.26 -15.28 4.38
N VAL A 55 8.56 -14.95 3.12
CA VAL A 55 8.89 -15.94 2.07
C VAL A 55 10.14 -16.73 2.45
N VAL A 56 11.19 -16.07 2.94
CA VAL A 56 12.42 -16.75 3.39
C VAL A 56 12.11 -17.74 4.51
N VAL A 57 11.37 -17.32 5.53
CA VAL A 57 11.01 -18.19 6.67
C VAL A 57 10.14 -19.36 6.21
N LEU A 58 9.10 -19.09 5.42
CA LEU A 58 8.19 -20.12 4.90
C LEU A 58 8.94 -21.14 4.05
N PHE A 59 9.88 -20.69 3.23
CA PHE A 59 10.71 -21.59 2.44
C PHE A 59 11.53 -22.52 3.33
N HIS A 60 12.22 -21.99 4.35
CA HIS A 60 12.99 -22.82 5.28
C HIS A 60 12.10 -23.81 6.05
N LEU A 61 10.92 -23.37 6.48
CA LEU A 61 9.94 -24.21 7.15
C LEU A 61 9.50 -25.37 6.24
N SER A 62 9.22 -25.10 4.97
CA SER A 62 8.89 -26.14 3.99
C SER A 62 10.01 -27.17 3.84
N PHE A 63 11.28 -26.76 3.83
CA PHE A 63 12.40 -27.71 3.82
C PHE A 63 12.43 -28.56 5.08
N THR A 64 12.23 -27.98 6.27
CA THR A 64 12.15 -28.73 7.52
C THR A 64 11.06 -29.80 7.46
N LEU A 65 9.87 -29.46 6.94
CA LEU A 65 8.79 -30.43 6.76
C LEU A 65 9.18 -31.58 5.82
N VAL A 66 9.85 -31.28 4.70
CA VAL A 66 10.35 -32.32 3.79
C VAL A 66 11.27 -33.30 4.51
N TYR A 67 12.23 -32.80 5.29
CA TYR A 67 13.17 -33.65 6.02
C TYR A 67 12.50 -34.51 7.09
N ILE A 68 11.47 -33.98 7.75
CA ILE A 68 10.67 -34.76 8.71
C ILE A 68 9.87 -35.84 7.99
N LEU A 69 9.28 -35.54 6.82
CA LEU A 69 8.50 -36.49 6.04
C LEU A 69 9.36 -37.54 5.31
N ALA A 70 10.62 -37.22 5.00
CA ALA A 70 11.54 -38.10 4.27
C ALA A 70 11.59 -39.56 4.78
N PRO A 71 11.77 -39.82 6.10
CA PRO A 71 11.75 -41.19 6.62
C PRO A 71 10.36 -41.83 6.61
N LEU A 72 9.26 -41.06 6.62
CA LEU A 72 7.89 -41.58 6.62
C LEU A 72 7.41 -42.02 5.24
N VAL A 73 7.80 -41.28 4.19
CA VAL A 73 7.31 -41.49 2.81
C VAL A 73 8.32 -42.30 1.97
N GLY A 74 9.39 -42.80 2.59
CA GLY A 74 10.38 -43.66 1.93
C GLY A 74 11.40 -42.92 1.05
N GLY A 75 11.59 -41.62 1.29
CA GLY A 75 12.64 -40.83 0.65
C GLY A 75 12.34 -39.34 0.52
N LEU A 76 13.41 -38.57 0.26
CA LEU A 76 13.33 -37.13 0.02
C LEU A 76 12.49 -36.80 -1.22
N MET A 77 12.64 -37.59 -2.28
CA MET A 77 11.98 -37.33 -3.57
C MET A 77 10.45 -37.40 -3.45
N MET A 78 9.93 -38.42 -2.76
CA MET A 78 8.50 -38.58 -2.52
C MET A 78 7.94 -37.49 -1.58
N SER A 79 8.76 -37.06 -0.61
CA SER A 79 8.37 -36.00 0.34
C SER A 79 8.28 -34.63 -0.35
N PHE A 80 9.22 -34.31 -1.23
CA PHE A 80 9.13 -33.11 -2.07
C PHE A 80 7.91 -33.16 -3.01
N ALA A 81 7.60 -34.31 -3.62
CA ALA A 81 6.43 -34.45 -4.48
C ALA A 81 5.12 -34.19 -3.73
N LEU A 82 4.96 -34.77 -2.53
CA LEU A 82 3.78 -34.54 -1.68
C LEU A 82 3.65 -33.09 -1.23
N ILE A 83 4.73 -32.49 -0.74
CA ILE A 83 4.71 -31.10 -0.28
C ILE A 83 4.46 -30.13 -1.43
N THR A 84 4.98 -30.41 -2.63
CA THR A 84 4.69 -29.63 -3.83
C THR A 84 3.21 -29.71 -4.21
N CYS A 85 2.61 -30.91 -4.15
CA CYS A 85 1.19 -31.10 -4.40
C CYS A 85 0.33 -30.30 -3.40
N PHE A 86 0.71 -30.33 -2.11
CA PHE A 86 0.07 -29.52 -1.07
C PHE A 86 0.19 -28.01 -1.34
N HIS A 87 1.37 -27.53 -1.75
CA HIS A 87 1.56 -26.11 -2.09
C HIS A 87 0.74 -25.69 -3.30
N ILE A 88 0.61 -26.53 -4.33
CA ILE A 88 -0.25 -26.26 -5.49
C ILE A 88 -1.71 -26.12 -5.04
N LEU A 89 -2.20 -27.01 -4.18
CA LEU A 89 -3.54 -26.90 -3.61
C LEU A 89 -3.71 -25.61 -2.80
N LEU A 90 -2.71 -25.24 -1.99
CA LEU A 90 -2.70 -23.99 -1.24
C LEU A 90 -2.77 -22.77 -2.17
N ILE A 91 -2.03 -22.77 -3.27
CA ILE A 91 -2.07 -21.70 -4.29
C ILE A 91 -3.45 -21.60 -4.91
N VAL A 92 -4.07 -22.72 -5.30
CA VAL A 92 -5.43 -22.74 -5.85
C VAL A 92 -6.41 -22.13 -4.84
N LEU A 93 -6.31 -22.50 -3.56
CA LEU A 93 -7.14 -21.95 -2.49
C LEU A 93 -6.91 -20.44 -2.34
N LEU A 94 -5.66 -19.98 -2.34
CA LEU A 94 -5.28 -18.57 -2.31
C LEU A 94 -5.88 -17.78 -3.46
N VAL A 95 -5.86 -18.33 -4.68
CA VAL A 95 -6.45 -17.72 -5.88
C VAL A 95 -7.97 -17.60 -5.74
N LEU A 96 -8.65 -18.55 -5.09
CA LEU A 96 -10.08 -18.44 -4.80
C LEU A 96 -10.37 -17.31 -3.80
N PHE A 97 -9.55 -17.18 -2.75
CA PHE A 97 -9.67 -16.11 -1.75
C PHE A 97 -9.01 -14.78 -2.15
N ARG A 98 -8.55 -14.64 -3.41
CA ARG A 98 -7.79 -13.48 -3.90
C ARG A 98 -8.44 -12.13 -3.58
N LYS A 99 -9.77 -12.07 -3.60
CA LYS A 99 -10.53 -10.84 -3.31
C LYS A 99 -10.26 -10.36 -1.87
N LYS A 100 -10.34 -11.28 -0.90
CA LYS A 100 -10.19 -10.96 0.52
C LYS A 100 -8.75 -10.72 0.96
N LEU A 101 -7.78 -11.37 0.31
CA LEU A 101 -6.37 -11.32 0.71
C LEU A 101 -5.55 -10.24 -0.02
N ILE A 102 -5.92 -9.88 -1.24
CA ILE A 102 -5.16 -8.92 -2.07
C ILE A 102 -5.99 -7.66 -2.31
N ILE A 103 -7.20 -7.81 -2.83
CA ILE A 103 -7.99 -6.66 -3.31
C ILE A 103 -8.48 -5.81 -2.13
N ASP A 104 -9.05 -6.43 -1.11
CA ASP A 104 -9.61 -5.72 0.05
C ASP A 104 -8.55 -4.88 0.81
N PRO A 105 -7.36 -5.41 1.19
CA PRO A 105 -6.35 -4.60 1.85
C PRO A 105 -5.78 -3.50 0.95
N THR A 106 -5.61 -3.74 -0.35
CA THR A 106 -5.15 -2.69 -1.29
C THR A 106 -6.17 -1.57 -1.43
N VAL A 107 -7.46 -1.90 -1.57
CA VAL A 107 -8.54 -0.91 -1.67
C VAL A 107 -8.69 -0.14 -0.36
N LYS A 108 -8.58 -0.81 0.79
CA LYS A 108 -8.64 -0.18 2.11
C LYS A 108 -7.49 0.82 2.31
N LEU A 109 -6.27 0.45 1.92
CA LEU A 109 -5.09 1.32 2.04
C LEU A 109 -5.25 2.58 1.15
N ILE A 110 -5.77 2.42 -0.07
CA ILE A 110 -6.09 3.56 -0.95
C ILE A 110 -7.21 4.42 -0.34
N ALA A 111 -8.27 3.80 0.18
CA ALA A 111 -9.37 4.52 0.82
C ALA A 111 -8.90 5.33 2.04
N GLU A 112 -8.13 4.73 2.95
CA GLU A 112 -7.56 5.43 4.12
C GLU A 112 -6.56 6.54 3.74
N LEU A 113 -5.95 6.49 2.55
CA LEU A 113 -5.04 7.55 2.10
C LEU A 113 -5.75 8.73 1.43
N PHE A 114 -6.82 8.46 0.67
CA PHE A 114 -7.48 9.48 -0.15
C PHE A 114 -8.82 9.97 0.41
N LEU A 115 -9.50 9.17 1.23
CA LEU A 115 -10.84 9.47 1.77
C LEU A 115 -10.85 9.80 3.26
N ASP A 116 -9.78 9.52 4.01
CA ASP A 116 -9.67 10.06 5.37
C ASP A 116 -9.45 11.57 5.30
N ASN A 117 -10.42 12.28 5.88
CA ASN A 117 -10.47 13.72 6.09
C ASN A 117 -10.41 14.02 7.58
#